data_AF-A0A0L0QRI6-F1
#
_entry.id   AF-A0A0L0QRI6-F1
#
_cell.length_a   1.000
_cell.length_b   1.000
_cell.length_c   1.000
_cell.angle_alpha   90.00
_cell.angle_beta   90.00
_cell.angle_gamma   90.00
#
_symmetry.space_group_name_H-M   'P 1'
#
loop_
_entity.id
_entity.type
_entity.pdbx_description
1 polymer ?
#
loop_
_entity_poly.entity_id
_entity_poly.type
_entity_poly.pdbx_seq_one_letter_code
_entity_poly.pdbx_strand_id
1 'polypeptide(L)'
;MEDVFKGKTAPHSIRTFYQEVHMPFLLFLEGFITNYSDTLQEMKKSIQDMEPNKDGVIREDFLSQDVQRGFERMEQITMALTDEANAVLHSVKDIVNIRDIDDGEFLDKVQHAKKLNVRR
;
A
#
# COMPACT_ATOMS: atom_id res chain seq x y z
N MET A 1 -8.46 54.45 24.49
CA MET A 1 -8.76 52.99 24.40
C MET A 1 -9.14 52.38 25.76
N GLU A 2 -8.71 52.95 26.89
CA GLU A 2 -8.95 52.36 28.23
C GLU A 2 -10.38 52.53 28.78
N ASP A 3 -11.22 53.38 28.19
CA ASP A 3 -12.61 53.59 28.66
C ASP A 3 -13.66 52.66 28.02
N VAL A 4 -13.30 51.87 27.01
CA VAL A 4 -14.25 51.00 26.28
C VAL A 4 -14.59 49.73 27.07
N PHE A 5 -13.80 49.37 28.08
CA PHE A 5 -13.94 48.12 28.84
C PHE A 5 -14.40 48.30 30.30
N LYS A 6 -14.96 49.47 30.65
CA LYS A 6 -15.41 49.77 32.03
C LYS A 6 -16.83 49.30 32.38
N GLY A 7 -17.56 48.72 31.42
CA GLY A 7 -18.89 48.13 31.66
C GLY A 7 -18.79 46.76 32.34
N LYS A 8 -19.66 46.47 33.32
CA LYS A 8 -19.68 45.19 34.08
C LYS A 8 -19.75 43.93 33.19
N THR A 9 -20.14 44.07 31.92
CA THR A 9 -20.27 43.00 30.93
C THR A 9 -19.03 42.81 30.03
N ALA A 10 -18.16 43.82 29.89
CA ALA A 10 -16.99 43.75 29.01
C ALA A 10 -16.01 42.60 29.35
N PRO A 11 -15.64 42.37 30.62
CA PRO A 11 -14.81 41.22 31.00
C PRO A 11 -15.47 39.87 30.70
N HIS A 12 -16.81 39.79 30.78
CA HIS A 12 -17.57 38.59 30.48
C HIS A 12 -17.60 38.31 28.98
N SER A 13 -17.90 39.31 28.14
CA SER A 13 -17.92 39.18 26.68
C SER A 13 -16.57 38.78 26.10
N ILE A 14 -15.46 39.33 26.60
CA ILE A 14 -14.11 38.93 26.16
C ILE A 14 -13.86 37.46 26.54
N ARG A 15 -14.20 37.06 27.77
CA ARG A 15 -14.05 35.68 28.22
C ARG A 15 -14.85 34.71 27.36
N THR A 16 -16.12 35.02 27.10
CA THR A 16 -17.00 34.21 26.25
C THR A 16 -16.45 34.09 24.83
N PHE A 17 -15.94 35.17 24.24
CA PHE A 17 -15.33 35.14 22.91
C PHE A 17 -14.16 34.14 22.82
N TYR A 18 -13.23 34.16 23.79
CA TYR A 18 -12.14 33.17 23.82
C TYR A 18 -12.64 31.74 24.07
N GLN A 19 -13.63 31.57 24.94
CA GLN A 19 -14.20 30.26 25.28
C GLN A 19 -14.98 29.61 24.13
N GLU A 20 -15.74 30.40 23.37
CA GLU A 20 -16.64 29.88 22.34
C GLU A 20 -15.99 29.83 20.96
N VAL A 21 -15.00 30.69 20.69
CA VAL A 21 -14.36 30.76 19.36
C VAL A 21 -12.97 30.13 19.38
N HIS A 22 -12.10 30.58 20.29
CA HIS A 22 -10.69 30.18 20.25
C HIS A 22 -10.44 28.80 20.87
N MET A 23 -11.11 28.46 21.97
CA MET A 23 -10.92 27.14 22.58
C MET A 23 -11.33 25.99 21.64
N PRO A 24 -12.49 26.01 20.96
CA PRO A 24 -12.84 24.96 20.00
C PRO A 24 -11.89 24.89 18.82
N PHE A 25 -11.42 26.04 18.33
CA PHE A 25 -10.42 26.08 17.26
C PHE A 25 -9.09 25.45 17.68
N LEU A 26 -8.61 25.73 18.90
CA LEU A 26 -7.38 25.14 19.42
C LEU A 26 -7.50 23.62 19.60
N LEU A 27 -8.63 23.16 20.13
CA LEU A 27 -8.93 21.71 20.25
C LEU A 27 -8.99 21.03 18.87
N PHE A 28 -9.64 21.68 17.90
CA PHE A 28 -9.65 21.20 16.53
C PHE A 28 -8.23 21.12 15.94
N LEU A 29 -7.43 22.17 16.11
CA LEU A 29 -6.08 22.24 15.58
C LEU A 29 -5.18 21.17 16.20
N GLU A 30 -5.28 20.93 17.50
CA GLU A 30 -4.57 19.86 18.20
C GLU A 30 -4.93 18.48 17.63
N GLY A 31 -6.23 18.20 17.46
CA GLY A 31 -6.71 16.97 16.85
C GLY A 31 -6.25 16.83 15.40
N PHE A 32 -6.30 17.90 14.62
CA PHE A 32 -5.84 17.92 13.25
C PHE A 32 -4.34 17.62 13.14
N ILE A 33 -3.50 18.26 13.96
CA ILE A 33 -2.05 18.04 13.97
C ILE A 33 -1.73 16.59 14.35
N THR A 34 -2.45 16.04 15.34
CA THR A 34 -2.30 14.65 15.77
C THR A 34 -2.63 13.70 14.62
N ASN A 35 -3.82 13.84 14.03
CA ASN A 35 -4.26 12.99 12.91
C ASN A 35 -3.33 13.11 11.70
N TYR A 36 -2.84 14.32 11.42
CA TYR A 36 -1.92 14.55 10.32
C TYR A 36 -0.57 13.87 10.55
N SER A 37 -0.04 13.96 11.79
CA SER A 37 1.19 13.26 12.18
C SER A 37 1.03 11.76 12.06
N ASP A 38 -0.08 11.20 12.54
CA ASP A 38 -0.36 9.76 12.48
C ASP A 38 -0.46 9.29 11.02
N THR A 39 -1.17 10.06 10.18
CA THR A 39 -1.27 9.79 8.74
C THR A 39 0.11 9.75 8.07
N LEU A 40 1.00 10.70 8.40
CA LEU A 40 2.36 10.71 7.85
C LEU A 40 3.19 9.51 8.33
N GLN A 41 3.00 9.06 9.57
CA GLN A 41 3.67 7.87 10.08
C GLN A 41 3.19 6.60 9.36
N GLU A 42 1.89 6.48 9.13
CA GLU A 42 1.31 5.38 8.36
C GLU A 42 1.82 5.36 6.93
N MET A 43 1.81 6.52 6.25
CA MET A 43 2.37 6.64 4.89
C MET A 43 3.84 6.22 4.83
N LYS A 44 4.65 6.67 5.80
CA LYS A 44 6.07 6.30 5.88
C LYS A 44 6.23 4.78 6.06
N LYS A 45 5.42 4.17 6.91
CA LYS A 45 5.43 2.72 7.12
C LYS A 45 5.02 1.97 5.84
N SER A 46 3.95 2.40 5.17
CA SER A 46 3.51 1.77 3.92
C SER A 46 4.55 1.86 2.80
N ILE A 47 5.27 2.98 2.69
CA ILE A 47 6.38 3.11 1.74
C ILE A 47 7.52 2.14 2.09
N GLN A 48 7.88 2.04 3.38
CA GLN A 48 8.92 1.13 3.85
C GLN A 48 8.54 -0.36 3.68
N ASP A 49 7.27 -0.70 3.89
CA ASP A 49 6.76 -2.06 3.67
C ASP A 49 6.78 -2.42 2.17
N MET A 50 6.57 -1.45 1.29
CA MET A 50 6.61 -1.65 -0.17
C MET A 50 8.05 -1.71 -0.72
N GLU A 51 8.95 -0.88 -0.21
CA GLU A 51 10.36 -0.87 -0.56
C GLU A 51 11.23 -0.76 0.71
N PRO A 52 11.68 -1.89 1.28
CA PRO A 52 12.45 -1.90 2.51
C PRO A 52 13.92 -1.48 2.30
N ASN A 53 14.42 -1.51 1.06
CA ASN A 53 15.77 -1.05 0.77
C ASN A 53 15.84 0.47 0.83
N LYS A 54 16.75 1.01 1.64
CA LYS A 54 16.95 2.46 1.79
C LYS A 54 17.42 3.14 0.51
N ASP A 55 18.13 2.40 -0.35
CA ASP A 55 18.57 2.87 -1.66
C ASP A 55 17.62 2.41 -2.79
N GLY A 56 16.50 1.79 -2.42
CA GLY A 56 15.46 1.36 -3.34
C GLY A 56 14.67 2.54 -3.90
N VAL A 57 14.24 2.43 -5.15
CA VAL A 57 13.43 3.46 -5.82
C VAL A 57 12.19 2.81 -6.40
N ILE A 58 11.03 3.36 -6.02
CA ILE A 58 9.74 2.98 -6.58
C ILE A 58 9.54 3.78 -7.87
N ARG A 59 9.40 3.09 -9.00
CA ARG A 59 9.09 3.71 -10.29
C ARG A 59 7.65 3.48 -10.67
N GLU A 60 6.94 4.53 -11.04
CA GLU A 60 5.54 4.46 -11.46
C GLU A 60 5.36 3.59 -12.72
N ASP A 61 6.26 3.70 -13.69
CA ASP A 61 6.26 2.85 -14.90
C ASP A 61 6.39 1.36 -14.55
N PHE A 62 7.13 1.04 -13.49
CA PHE A 62 7.27 -0.34 -13.03
C PHE A 62 5.94 -0.86 -12.50
N LEU A 63 5.27 -0.07 -11.64
CA LEU A 63 3.98 -0.43 -11.05
C LEU A 63 2.88 -0.55 -12.11
N SER A 64 2.90 0.30 -13.14
CA SER A 64 1.85 0.35 -14.16
C SER A 64 2.07 -0.64 -15.30
N GLN A 65 3.30 -0.91 -15.71
CA GLN A 65 3.58 -1.72 -16.90
C GLN A 65 4.45 -2.96 -16.63
N ASP A 66 5.49 -2.83 -15.81
CA ASP A 66 6.46 -3.92 -15.64
C ASP A 66 5.92 -5.06 -14.79
N VAL A 67 5.05 -4.80 -13.81
CA VAL A 67 4.42 -5.84 -12.99
C VAL A 67 3.63 -6.82 -13.85
N GLN A 68 2.82 -6.31 -14.79
CA GLN A 68 2.02 -7.14 -15.69
C GLN A 68 2.90 -8.00 -16.61
N ARG A 69 3.92 -7.37 -17.21
CA ARG A 69 4.93 -8.08 -18.04
C ARG A 69 5.69 -9.13 -17.23
N GLY A 70 5.98 -8.85 -15.97
CA GLY A 70 6.61 -9.77 -15.04
C GLY A 70 5.77 -11.04 -14.85
N PHE A 71 4.46 -10.90 -14.64
CA PHE A 71 3.56 -12.04 -14.51
C PHE A 71 3.50 -12.90 -15.78
N GLU A 72 3.41 -12.27 -16.96
CA GLU A 72 3.44 -12.99 -18.24
C GLU A 72 4.74 -13.76 -18.44
N ARG A 73 5.87 -13.15 -18.08
CA ARG A 73 7.18 -13.80 -18.15
C ARG A 73 7.29 -14.97 -17.18
N MET A 74 6.77 -14.83 -15.96
CA MET A 74 6.76 -15.92 -14.98
C MET A 74 5.93 -17.12 -15.46
N GLU A 75 4.75 -16.87 -16.03
CA GLU A 75 3.91 -17.90 -16.64
C GLU A 75 4.65 -18.65 -17.74
N GLN A 76 5.27 -17.93 -18.68
CA GLN A 76 6.04 -18.53 -19.77
C GLN A 76 7.23 -19.37 -19.29
N ILE A 77 8.01 -18.85 -18.33
CA ILE A 77 9.18 -19.54 -17.80
C ILE A 77 8.76 -20.79 -17.03
N THR A 78 7.74 -20.70 -16.17
CA THR A 78 7.27 -21.85 -15.41
C THR A 78 6.74 -22.95 -16.32
N MET A 79 5.90 -22.62 -17.31
CA MET A 79 5.41 -23.60 -18.29
C MET A 79 6.55 -24.27 -19.05
N ALA A 80 7.52 -23.48 -19.54
CA ALA A 80 8.66 -24.02 -20.26
C ALA A 80 9.50 -24.97 -19.39
N LEU A 81 9.75 -24.62 -18.13
CA LEU A 81 10.49 -25.47 -17.19
C LEU A 81 9.71 -26.74 -16.83
N THR A 82 8.39 -26.64 -16.65
CA THR A 82 7.50 -27.78 -16.40
C THR A 82 7.50 -28.74 -17.58
N ASP A 83 7.37 -28.23 -18.81
CA ASP A 83 7.42 -29.02 -20.03
C ASP A 83 8.78 -29.69 -20.23
N GLU A 84 9.87 -28.97 -19.99
CA GLU A 84 11.24 -29.52 -20.07
C GLU A 84 11.44 -30.64 -19.05
N ALA A 85 11.04 -30.43 -17.79
CA ALA A 85 11.14 -31.45 -16.75
C ALA A 85 10.28 -32.67 -17.10
N ASN A 86 9.06 -32.47 -17.60
CA ASN A 86 8.18 -33.55 -18.04
C ASN A 86 8.75 -34.34 -19.22
N ALA A 87 9.43 -33.67 -20.17
CA ALA A 87 10.13 -34.34 -21.26
C ALA A 87 11.24 -35.27 -20.75
N VAL A 88 12.00 -34.83 -19.73
CA VAL A 88 13.02 -35.66 -19.07
C VAL A 88 12.38 -36.82 -18.28
N LEU A 89 11.28 -36.57 -17.56
CA LEU A 89 10.56 -37.63 -16.85
C LEU A 89 10.00 -38.69 -17.80
N HIS A 90 9.50 -38.27 -18.97
CA HIS A 90 9.03 -39.19 -20.00
C HIS A 90 10.13 -40.07 -20.58
N SER A 91 11.39 -39.59 -20.63
CA SER A 91 12.49 -40.40 -21.16
C SER A 91 12.88 -41.58 -20.25
N VAL A 92 12.38 -41.63 -19.01
CA VAL A 92 12.64 -42.71 -18.04
C VAL A 92 11.36 -43.44 -17.57
N LYS A 93 10.21 -43.13 -18.19
CA LYS A 93 8.88 -43.59 -17.77
C LYS A 93 8.66 -45.09 -17.97
N ASP A 94 9.44 -45.70 -18.84
CA ASP A 94 9.52 -47.15 -19.07
C ASP A 94 10.14 -47.90 -17.89
N ILE A 95 11.03 -47.26 -17.14
CA ILE A 95 11.73 -47.83 -15.98
C ILE A 95 10.93 -47.60 -14.70
N VAL A 96 10.33 -46.41 -14.55
CA VAL A 96 9.59 -46.00 -13.35
C VAL A 96 8.33 -45.24 -13.74
N ASN A 97 7.19 -45.61 -13.16
CA ASN A 97 5.95 -44.86 -13.35
C ASN A 97 5.98 -43.56 -12.54
N ILE A 98 6.30 -42.45 -13.20
CA ILE A 98 6.34 -41.10 -12.63
C ILE A 98 5.18 -40.28 -13.20
N ARG A 99 4.52 -39.51 -12.33
CA ARG A 99 3.48 -38.55 -12.74
C ARG A 99 4.12 -37.27 -13.26
N ASP A 100 3.46 -36.64 -14.19
CA ASP A 100 3.89 -35.37 -14.75
C ASP A 100 3.77 -34.26 -13.70
N ILE A 101 4.69 -33.30 -13.74
CA ILE A 101 4.67 -32.07 -12.96
C ILE A 101 3.52 -31.20 -13.50
N ASP A 102 2.73 -30.68 -12.57
CA ASP A 102 1.59 -29.79 -12.85
C ASP A 102 1.91 -28.39 -12.33
N ASP A 103 1.79 -27.39 -13.20
CA ASP A 103 1.97 -25.98 -12.89
C ASP A 103 0.65 -25.21 -12.76
N GLY A 104 -0.50 -25.89 -12.86
CA GLY A 104 -1.83 -25.28 -12.78
C GLY A 104 -2.05 -24.43 -11.53
N GLU A 105 -1.64 -24.90 -10.35
CA GLU A 105 -1.78 -24.13 -9.11
C GLU A 105 -0.98 -22.81 -9.16
N PHE A 106 0.21 -22.85 -9.77
CA PHE A 106 1.03 -21.65 -9.93
C PHE A 106 0.39 -20.69 -10.93
N LEU A 107 -0.09 -21.20 -12.07
CA LEU A 107 -0.78 -20.40 -13.08
C LEU A 107 -2.03 -19.72 -12.51
N ASP A 108 -2.82 -20.42 -11.71
CA ASP A 108 -3.99 -19.86 -11.03
C ASP A 108 -3.60 -18.70 -10.09
N LYS A 109 -2.51 -18.85 -9.33
CA LYS A 109 -1.97 -17.78 -8.47
C LYS A 109 -1.51 -16.57 -9.28
N VAL A 110 -0.84 -16.78 -10.40
CA VAL A 110 -0.41 -15.70 -11.31
C VAL A 110 -1.64 -14.99 -11.91
N GLN A 111 -2.66 -15.73 -12.35
CA GLN A 111 -3.89 -15.16 -12.88
C GLN A 111 -4.66 -14.37 -11.82
N HIS A 112 -4.68 -14.83 -10.57
CA HIS A 112 -5.25 -14.09 -9.46
C HIS A 112 -4.49 -12.78 -9.22
N ALA A 113 -3.15 -12.82 -9.22
CA ALA A 113 -2.31 -11.64 -9.04
C ALA A 113 -2.48 -10.60 -10.17
N LYS A 114 -2.57 -11.05 -11.43
CA LYS A 114 -2.88 -10.18 -12.58
C LYS A 114 -4.22 -9.44 -12.39
N LYS A 115 -5.27 -10.14 -11.93
CA LYS A 115 -6.59 -9.54 -11.66
C LYS A 115 -6.55 -8.50 -10.54
N LEU A 116 -5.75 -8.73 -9.50
CA LEU A 116 -5.56 -7.75 -8.42
C LEU A 116 -4.81 -6.51 -8.92
N ASN A 117 -3.80 -6.70 -9.77
CA ASN A 117 -3.00 -5.60 -10.32
C ASN A 117 -3.84 -4.65 -11.18
N VAL A 118 -4.78 -5.17 -11.99
CA VAL A 118 -5.68 -4.36 -12.83
C VAL A 118 -6.73 -3.59 -12.00
N ARG A 119 -6.99 -3.98 -10.75
CA ARG A 119 -7.95 -3.33 -9.85
C ARG A 119 -7.33 -2.26 -8.95
N ARG A 120 -6.01 -2.11 -8.96
CA ARG A 120 -5.29 -1.03 -8.28
C ARG A 120 -5.35 0.25 -9.12
#